data_AF-A0A090R2W3-F1
#
_entry.id   AF-A0A090R2W3-F1
#
_cell.length_a   1.000
_cell.length_b   1.000
_cell.length_c   1.000
_cell.angle_alpha   90.00
_cell.angle_beta   90.00
_cell.angle_gamma   90.00
#
_symmetry.space_group_name_H-M   'P 1'
#
loop_
_entity.id
_entity.type
_entity.pdbx_description
1 polymer ?
#
loop_
_entity_poly.entity_id
_entity_poly.type
_entity_poly.pdbx_seq_one_letter_code
_entity_poly.pdbx_strand_id
1 'polypeptide(L)' 'MIIAATHMGHYADGQRGVNAPGDVALARFMEPGKLDMIVGGHSQEPVCMEGPNLYNKNFKPGDACQPDQQNGTWIVQA' A
#
# COMPACT_ATOMS: atom_id res chain seq x y z
N MET A 1 -4.52 -14.96 -10.52
CA MET A 1 -3.44 -14.14 -9.99
C MET A 1 -3.20 -12.97 -10.92
N ILE A 2 -3.45 -11.75 -10.44
CA ILE A 2 -3.24 -10.47 -11.12
C ILE A 2 -2.43 -9.58 -10.16
N ILE A 3 -1.34 -9.01 -10.67
CA ILE A 3 -0.46 -8.09 -9.94
C ILE A 3 -0.41 -6.79 -10.73
N ALA A 4 -0.62 -5.66 -10.05
CA ALA A 4 -0.51 -4.33 -10.64
C ALA A 4 0.83 -3.71 -10.23
N ALA A 5 1.67 -3.36 -11.20
CA ALA A 5 2.77 -2.43 -10.96
C ALA A 5 2.23 -1.00 -11.13
N THR A 6 2.27 -0.20 -10.07
CA THR A 6 1.67 1.14 -10.04
C THR A 6 2.72 2.20 -9.69
N HIS A 7 2.40 3.44 -10.06
CA HIS A 7 3.14 4.63 -9.65
C HIS A 7 2.13 5.67 -9.12
N MET A 8 1.29 5.26 -8.17
CA MET A 8 0.15 6.04 -7.66
C MET A 8 0.35 6.59 -6.24
N GLY A 9 1.21 5.94 -5.45
CA GLY A 9 1.51 6.31 -4.08
C GLY A 9 0.64 5.55 -3.08
N HIS A 10 1.28 5.07 -2.02
CA HIS A 10 0.57 4.58 -0.84
C HIS A 10 0.32 5.73 0.14
N TYR A 11 -0.92 5.88 0.61
CA TYR A 11 -1.30 6.83 1.64
C TYR A 11 -2.09 6.10 2.72
N ALA A 12 -1.64 6.15 3.97
CA ALA A 12 -2.27 5.45 5.09
C ALA A 12 -3.77 5.75 5.18
N ASP A 13 -4.58 4.69 5.31
CA ASP A 13 -6.06 4.76 5.27
C ASP A 13 -6.65 5.43 4.01
N GLY A 14 -5.87 5.58 2.94
CA GLY A 14 -6.27 6.34 1.75
C GLY A 14 -6.25 7.86 1.94
N GLN A 15 -5.66 8.37 3.03
CA GLN A 15 -5.57 9.80 3.35
C GLN A 15 -4.53 10.51 2.46
N ARG A 16 -4.90 10.74 1.20
CA ARG A 16 -4.04 11.30 0.15
C ARG A 16 -3.87 12.82 0.16
N GLY A 17 -4.58 13.54 1.04
CA GLY A 17 -4.62 15.01 1.02
C GLY A 17 -5.06 15.56 -0.35
N VAL A 18 -4.22 16.41 -0.94
CA VAL A 18 -4.43 17.04 -2.26
C VAL A 18 -4.01 16.16 -3.44
N ASN A 19 -3.35 15.02 -3.18
CA ASN A 19 -2.85 14.13 -4.23
C ASN A 19 -3.99 13.36 -4.90
N ALA A 20 -3.71 12.78 -6.07
CA ALA A 20 -4.62 11.84 -6.73
C ALA A 20 -4.83 10.56 -5.86
N PRO A 21 -5.97 9.85 -6.01
CA PRO A 21 -6.19 8.57 -5.33
C PRO A 21 -5.05 7.57 -5.57
N GLY A 22 -4.56 7.00 -4.46
CA GLY A 22 -3.40 6.10 -4.45
C GLY A 22 -3.77 4.62 -4.40
N ASP A 23 -2.78 3.79 -4.04
CA ASP A 23 -2.88 2.32 -4.08
C ASP A 23 -3.96 1.78 -3.13
N VAL A 24 -4.11 2.37 -1.94
CA VAL A 24 -5.17 2.00 -0.98
C VAL A 24 -6.56 2.22 -1.56
N ALA A 25 -6.75 3.30 -2.34
CA ALA A 25 -8.03 3.57 -2.99
C ALA A 25 -8.31 2.59 -4.13
N LEU A 26 -7.28 2.24 -4.93
CA LEU A 26 -7.40 1.22 -5.98
C LEU A 26 -7.79 -0.14 -5.39
N ALA A 27 -7.08 -0.62 -4.35
CA ALA A 27 -7.37 -1.89 -3.71
C ALA A 27 -8.80 -1.96 -3.16
N ARG A 28 -9.28 -0.88 -2.52
CA ARG A 28 -10.65 -0.78 -2.00
C ARG A 28 -11.72 -0.67 -3.10
N PHE A 29 -11.37 -0.15 -4.28
CA PHE A 29 -12.30 -0.04 -5.42
C PHE A 29 -12.51 -1.37 -6.15
N MET A 30 -11.48 -2.21 -6.23
CA MET A 30 -11.56 -3.51 -6.90
C MET A 30 -12.50 -4.46 -6.16
N GLU A 31 -13.18 -5.35 -6.89
CA GLU A 31 -13.89 -6.46 -6.24
C GLU A 31 -12.89 -7.36 -5.49
N PRO A 32 -13.25 -7.89 -4.30
CA PRO A 32 -12.38 -8.77 -3.53
C PRO A 32 -11.85 -9.95 -4.36
N GLY A 33 -10.55 -10.20 -4.30
CA GLY A 33 -9.90 -11.31 -5.02
C GLY A 33 -9.68 -11.07 -6.52
N LYS A 34 -10.03 -9.90 -7.07
CA LYS A 34 -9.67 -9.54 -8.45
C LYS A 34 -8.26 -8.99 -8.60
N LEU A 35 -7.66 -8.51 -7.52
CA LEU A 35 -6.30 -8.01 -7.49
C LEU A 35 -5.57 -8.62 -6.29
N ASP A 36 -4.49 -9.36 -6.54
CA ASP A 36 -3.76 -10.07 -5.49
C ASP A 36 -2.71 -9.17 -4.83
N MET A 37 -2.02 -8.36 -5.64
CA MET A 37 -0.96 -7.47 -5.17
C MET A 37 -0.84 -6.20 -6.00
N ILE A 38 -0.53 -5.10 -5.33
CA ILE A 38 -0.04 -3.86 -5.91
C ILE A 38 1.44 -3.71 -5.52
N VAL A 39 2.30 -3.60 -6.53
CA VAL A 39 3.71 -3.22 -6.38
C VAL A 39 3.80 -1.73 -6.70
N GLY A 40 3.80 -0.92 -5.64
CA GLY A 40 3.65 0.52 -5.69
C GLY A 40 4.95 1.30 -5.93
N GLY A 41 4.77 2.62 -5.98
CA GLY A 41 5.83 3.63 -6.15
C GLY A 41 5.23 5.03 -5.94
N HIS A 42 5.91 6.09 -6.38
CA HIS A 42 5.53 7.50 -6.27
C HIS A 42 5.68 8.12 -4.87
N SER A 43 5.11 7.53 -3.82
CA SER A 43 5.22 8.15 -2.48
C SER A 43 6.62 8.05 -1.88
N GLN A 44 7.46 7.14 -2.39
CA GLN A 44 8.86 6.93 -1.98
C GLN A 44 9.05 6.60 -0.49
N GLU A 45 8.05 5.94 0.09
CA GLU A 45 8.08 5.45 1.47
C GLU A 45 8.07 3.91 1.49
N PRO A 46 8.81 3.27 2.40
CA PRO A 46 8.68 1.82 2.60
C PRO A 46 7.29 1.52 3.18
N VAL A 47 6.53 0.65 2.52
CA VAL A 47 5.20 0.25 3.03
C VAL A 47 5.39 -0.84 4.09
N CYS A 48 5.75 -0.40 5.29
CA CYS A 48 5.90 -1.24 6.48
C CYS A 48 4.95 -0.75 7.58
N MET A 49 4.02 -1.61 7.98
CA MET A 49 2.92 -1.30 8.88
C MET A 49 3.22 -1.79 10.30
N GLU A 50 2.82 -1.01 11.32
CA GLU A 50 2.81 -1.43 12.74
C GLU A 50 1.40 -1.76 13.24
N GLY A 51 0.37 -1.48 12.42
CA GLY A 51 -1.02 -1.83 12.66
C GLY A 51 -1.90 -1.47 11.45
N PRO A 52 -3.21 -1.78 11.50
CA PRO A 52 -4.13 -1.45 10.42
C PRO A 52 -4.09 0.05 10.10
N ASN A 53 -3.79 0.38 8.84
CA ASN A 53 -3.66 1.76 8.36
C ASN A 53 -2.65 2.63 9.12
N LEU A 54 -1.66 2.05 9.80
CA LEU A 54 -0.65 2.78 10.56
C LEU A 54 0.75 2.34 10.14
N TYR A 55 1.49 3.28 9.53
CA TYR A 55 2.89 3.08 9.19
C TYR A 55 3.77 2.93 10.42
N ASN A 56 4.75 2.03 10.36
CA ASN A 56 5.87 2.03 11.28
C ASN A 56 6.80 3.21 10.96
N LYS A 57 6.63 4.33 11.67
CA LYS A 57 7.45 5.54 11.49
C LYS A 57 8.92 5.38 11.91
N ASN A 58 9.24 4.28 12.59
CA ASN A 58 10.58 3.99 13.10
C ASN A 58 11.26 2.84 12.35
N PHE A 59 10.73 2.43 11.19
CA PHE A 59 11.28 1.35 10.38
C PHE A 59 12.75 1.62 10.00
N LYS A 60 13.60 0.61 10.17
CA LYS A 60 15.02 0.66 9.79
C LYS A 60 15.36 -0.46 8.81
N PRO A 61 16.39 -0.26 7.96
CA PRO A 61 16.90 -1.32 7.11
C PRO A 61 17.26 -2.58 7.92
N GLY A 62 16.71 -3.72 7.52
CA GLY A 62 16.90 -5.01 8.20
C GLY A 62 15.79 -5.38 9.18
N ASP A 63 14.91 -4.45 9.55
CA ASP A 63 13.73 -4.77 10.35
C ASP A 63 12.76 -5.66 9.57
N ALA A 64 11.97 -6.45 10.28
CA ALA A 64 10.82 -7.13 9.68
C ALA A 64 9.82 -6.07 9.18
N CYS A 65 9.40 -6.20 7.92
CA CYS A 65 8.41 -5.32 7.30
C CYS A 65 7.12 -6.10 7.07
N GLN A 66 6.02 -5.63 7.65
CA GLN A 66 4.68 -6.12 7.37
C GLN A 66 4.03 -5.20 6.31
N PRO A 67 3.77 -5.68 5.09
CA PRO A 67 3.06 -4.89 4.07
C PRO A 67 1.62 -4.59 4.47
N ASP A 68 1.03 -3.58 3.84
CA ASP A 68 -0.41 -3.28 4.00
C ASP A 68 -1.26 -4.30 3.23
N GLN A 69 -2.46 -4.56 3.75
CA GLN A 69 -3.46 -5.38 3.07
C GLN A 69 -4.82 -4.68 3.11
N GLN A 70 -5.35 -4.37 1.93
CA GLN A 70 -6.62 -3.68 1.76
C GLN A 70 -7.52 -4.52 0.90
N ASN A 71 -8.72 -4.84 1.38
CA ASN A 71 -9.71 -5.59 0.61
C ASN A 71 -9.20 -6.94 0.06
N GLY A 72 -8.28 -7.59 0.79
CA GLY A 72 -7.64 -8.84 0.38
C GLY A 72 -6.47 -8.68 -0.60
N THR A 73 -6.18 -7.46 -1.07
CA THR A 73 -5.03 -7.13 -1.94
C THR A 73 -3.84 -6.70 -1.08
N TRP A 74 -2.67 -7.28 -1.31
CA TRP A 74 -1.41 -6.83 -0.71
C TRP A 74 -0.90 -5.57 -1.39
N ILE A 75 -0.36 -4.61 -0.63
CA ILE A 75 0.27 -3.42 -1.19
C ILE A 75 1.69 -3.32 -0.63
N VAL A 76 2.67 -3.31 -1.54
CA VAL A 76 4.10 -3.22 -1.20
C VAL A 76 4.73 -2.03 -1.90
N GLN A 77 5.76 -1.45 -1.28
CA GLN A 77 6.64 -0.45 -1.88
C GLN A 77 7.98 -0.50 -1.16
N ALA A 78 9.07 -0.30 -1.92
CA ALA A 78 10.44 -0.41 -1.45
C ALA A 78 11.14 0.96 -1.49
#